data_AF-A0A958Z7T8-F1
#
_entry.id   AF-A0A958Z7T8-F1
#
_cell.length_a   1.000
_cell.length_b   1.000
_cell.length_c   1.000
_cell.angle_alpha   90.00
_cell.angle_beta   90.00
_cell.angle_gamma   90.00
#
_symmetry.space_group_name_H-M   'P 1'
#
loop_
_entity.id
_entity.type
_entity.pdbx_description
1 polymer ?
#
loop_
_entity_poly.entity_id
_entity_poly.type
_entity_poly.pdbx_seq_one_letter_code
_entity_poly.pdbx_strand_id
1 'polypeptide(L)'
;EQAAEVAKEAKDEGIRILTIGVGTTKGAPIPIKDSQGRIMNYKKDQNGETVITKLDEETLKSIAEQANGYYINGQVTSDVVDQIKEILNNMEKTEFEAKEFADFKSQFQWFLGLAVLLLFIDIFLLERKTEWLKKLNLFNENL
;
A
#
# COMPACT_ATOMS: atom_id res chain seq x y z
N GLU A 1 23.84 -12.93 -11.18
CA GLU A 1 23.87 -13.23 -9.74
C GLU A 1 23.16 -12.16 -8.91
N GLN A 2 23.54 -10.88 -8.96
CA GLN A 2 22.91 -9.81 -8.17
C GLN A 2 21.38 -9.74 -8.26
N ALA A 3 20.80 -9.92 -9.46
CA ALA A 3 19.35 -9.83 -9.64
C ALA A 3 18.56 -10.94 -8.92
N ALA A 4 19.13 -12.14 -8.78
CA ALA A 4 18.50 -13.26 -8.08
C ALA A 4 18.57 -13.09 -6.56
N GLU A 5 19.63 -12.46 -6.06
CA GLU A 5 19.81 -12.13 -4.65
C GLU A 5 18.78 -11.09 -4.20
N VAL A 6 18.63 -9.99 -4.95
CA VAL A 6 17.61 -8.96 -4.68
C VAL A 6 16.18 -9.54 -4.76
N ALA A 7 15.95 -10.47 -5.68
CA ALA A 7 14.65 -11.14 -5.80
C ALA A 7 14.32 -11.99 -4.56
N LYS A 8 15.33 -12.57 -3.93
CA LYS A 8 15.19 -13.33 -2.68
C LYS A 8 14.91 -12.39 -1.50
N GLU A 9 15.60 -11.25 -1.41
CA GLU A 9 15.31 -10.22 -0.39
C GLU A 9 13.86 -9.72 -0.51
N ALA A 10 13.38 -9.46 -1.74
CA ALA A 10 12.00 -9.07 -1.99
C ALA A 10 11.00 -10.13 -1.49
N LYS A 11 11.30 -11.43 -1.69
CA LYS A 11 10.48 -12.52 -1.14
C LYS A 11 10.43 -12.49 0.38
N ASP A 12 11.56 -12.24 1.04
CA ASP A 12 11.63 -12.19 2.50
C ASP A 12 10.80 -11.01 3.06
N GLU A 13 10.61 -9.95 2.27
CA GLU A 13 9.68 -8.84 2.55
C GLU A 13 8.22 -9.12 2.14
N GLY A 14 7.91 -10.32 1.64
CA GLY A 14 6.57 -10.70 1.17
C GLY A 14 6.21 -10.14 -0.22
N ILE A 15 7.16 -9.57 -0.95
CA ILE A 15 6.99 -9.04 -2.30
C ILE A 15 7.18 -10.17 -3.31
N ARG A 16 6.16 -10.41 -4.14
CA ARG A 16 6.23 -11.36 -5.27
C ARG A 16 6.63 -10.62 -6.55
N ILE A 17 7.61 -11.16 -7.28
CA ILE A 17 8.04 -10.61 -8.57
C ILE A 17 7.57 -11.50 -9.71
N LEU A 18 6.75 -10.94 -10.59
CA LEU A 18 6.39 -11.56 -11.86
C LEU A 18 7.28 -11.01 -12.97
N THR A 19 7.84 -11.89 -13.80
CA THR A 19 8.69 -11.49 -14.91
C THR A 19 8.00 -11.78 -16.24
N ILE A 20 8.13 -10.86 -17.21
CA ILE A 20 7.54 -11.00 -18.54
C ILE A 20 8.66 -10.94 -19.57
N GLY A 21 8.87 -12.02 -20.31
CA GLY A 21 9.91 -12.09 -21.33
C GLY A 21 9.44 -11.52 -22.66
N VAL A 22 10.01 -10.40 -23.11
CA VAL A 22 9.69 -9.79 -24.41
C VAL A 22 10.89 -9.91 -25.35
N GLY A 23 10.63 -10.39 -26.57
CA GLY A 23 11.65 -10.55 -27.61
C GLY A 23 11.97 -12.00 -27.90
N THR A 24 13.14 -12.25 -28.49
CA THR A 24 13.58 -13.59 -28.90
C THR A 24 14.96 -13.91 -28.37
N THR A 25 15.23 -15.19 -28.11
CA THR A 25 16.55 -15.68 -27.66
C THR A 25 17.62 -15.57 -28.76
N LYS A 26 17.20 -15.61 -30.03
CA LYS A 26 18.08 -15.35 -31.18
C LYS A 26 18.58 -13.90 -31.20
N GLY A 27 17.73 -12.98 -30.74
CA GLY A 27 18.02 -11.56 -30.65
C GLY A 27 17.86 -10.79 -31.95
N ALA A 28 17.90 -9.46 -31.83
CA ALA A 28 17.77 -8.53 -32.95
C ALA A 28 18.59 -7.25 -32.70
N PRO A 29 18.99 -6.54 -33.76
CA PRO A 29 19.65 -5.24 -33.62
C PRO A 29 18.64 -4.16 -33.18
N ILE A 30 19.12 -3.15 -32.46
CA ILE A 30 18.28 -2.06 -31.94
C ILE A 30 18.23 -0.92 -32.98
N PRO A 31 17.08 -0.65 -33.63
CA PRO A 31 16.98 0.38 -34.65
C PRO A 31 16.95 1.80 -34.06
N ILE A 32 17.71 2.71 -34.67
CA ILE A 32 17.64 4.16 -34.42
C ILE A 32 16.78 4.76 -35.54
N LYS A 33 15.65 5.37 -35.15
CA LYS A 33 14.65 5.91 -36.06
C LYS A 33 14.70 7.44 -36.10
N ASP A 34 14.39 8.03 -37.24
CA ASP A 34 14.19 9.48 -37.36
C ASP A 34 12.81 9.91 -36.81
N SER A 35 12.53 11.22 -36.84
CA SER A 35 11.23 11.78 -36.40
C SER A 35 10.05 11.32 -37.25
N GLN A 36 10.29 10.73 -38.42
CA GLN A 36 9.28 10.18 -39.33
C GLN A 36 9.15 8.64 -39.18
N GLY A 37 9.88 8.04 -38.24
CA GLY A 37 9.84 6.59 -37.95
C GLY A 37 10.67 5.72 -38.91
N ARG A 38 11.43 6.31 -39.83
CA ARG A 38 12.30 5.58 -40.76
C ARG A 38 13.58 5.14 -40.06
N ILE A 39 14.04 3.93 -40.34
CA ILE A 39 15.28 3.38 -39.76
C ILE A 39 16.47 4.08 -40.41
N MET A 40 17.25 4.81 -39.61
CA MET A 40 18.44 5.52 -40.07
C MET A 40 19.70 4.70 -39.86
N ASN A 41 19.81 4.01 -38.73
CA ASN A 41 20.95 3.18 -38.38
C ASN A 41 20.56 2.18 -37.27
N TYR A 42 21.50 1.33 -36.85
CA TYR A 42 21.37 0.49 -35.66
C TYR A 42 22.30 0.96 -34.56
N LYS A 43 21.94 0.66 -33.31
CA LYS A 43 22.79 0.96 -32.15
C LYS A 43 24.13 0.24 -32.29
N LYS A 44 25.21 1.00 -32.08
CA LYS A 44 26.58 0.49 -32.07
C LYS A 44 27.19 0.57 -30.67
N ASP A 45 28.14 -0.31 -30.39
CA ASP A 45 28.95 -0.28 -29.18
C ASP A 45 30.17 0.67 -29.31
N GLN A 46 31.06 0.65 -28.32
CA GLN A 46 32.26 1.48 -28.29
C GLN A 46 33.28 1.11 -29.39
N ASN A 47 33.20 -0.11 -29.93
CA ASN A 47 34.07 -0.62 -30.99
C ASN A 47 33.48 -0.39 -32.39
N GLY A 48 32.25 0.15 -32.47
CA GLY A 48 31.54 0.40 -33.72
C GLY A 48 30.77 -0.80 -34.27
N GLU A 49 30.66 -1.90 -33.51
CA GLU A 49 29.93 -3.11 -33.87
C GLU A 49 28.44 -2.95 -33.54
N THR A 50 27.56 -3.65 -34.27
CA THR A 50 26.11 -3.54 -34.06
C THR A 50 25.70 -4.31 -32.81
N VAL A 51 24.99 -3.65 -31.89
CA VAL A 51 24.49 -4.27 -30.67
C VAL A 51 23.30 -5.17 -31.00
N ILE A 52 23.41 -6.45 -30.66
CA ILE A 52 22.32 -7.44 -30.74
C ILE A 52 21.75 -7.67 -29.34
N THR A 53 20.50 -7.26 -29.11
CA THR A 53 19.79 -7.54 -27.86
C THR A 53 19.07 -8.88 -27.95
N LYS A 54 19.13 -9.68 -26.89
CA LYS A 54 18.55 -11.02 -26.79
C LYS A 54 17.70 -11.11 -25.54
N LEU A 55 16.59 -11.85 -25.64
CA LEU A 55 15.83 -12.26 -24.48
C LEU A 55 16.64 -13.29 -23.70
N ASP A 56 16.95 -12.98 -22.46
CA ASP A 56 17.51 -13.91 -21.48
C ASP A 56 16.39 -14.48 -20.62
N GLU A 57 15.82 -15.59 -21.08
CA GLU A 57 14.71 -16.26 -20.40
C GLU A 57 15.15 -16.96 -19.11
N GLU A 58 16.38 -17.46 -19.04
CA GLU A 58 16.91 -18.17 -17.86
C GLU A 58 17.02 -17.22 -16.67
N THR A 59 17.58 -16.02 -16.88
CA THR A 59 17.68 -15.00 -15.83
C THR A 59 16.28 -14.57 -15.34
N LEU A 60 15.31 -14.38 -16.23
CA LEU A 60 13.95 -13.98 -15.86
C LEU A 60 13.21 -15.07 -15.07
N LYS A 61 13.39 -16.34 -15.42
CA LYS A 61 12.87 -17.47 -14.65
C LYS A 61 13.49 -17.55 -13.27
N SER A 62 14.82 -17.43 -13.19
CA SER A 62 15.54 -17.44 -11.93
C SER A 62 15.04 -16.34 -10.97
N ILE A 63 14.85 -15.11 -11.46
CA ILE A 63 14.31 -13.99 -10.66
C ILE A 63 12.90 -14.32 -10.14
N ALA A 64 12.00 -14.78 -11.01
CA ALA A 64 10.63 -15.10 -10.61
C ALA A 64 10.58 -16.24 -9.57
N GLU A 65 11.39 -17.28 -9.75
CA GLU A 65 11.48 -18.41 -8.82
C GLU A 65 12.00 -17.99 -7.44
N GLN A 66 13.06 -17.17 -7.39
CA GLN A 66 13.58 -16.66 -6.12
C GLN A 66 12.58 -15.76 -5.38
N ALA A 67 11.75 -15.03 -6.12
CA ALA A 67 10.73 -14.13 -5.59
C ALA A 67 9.37 -14.80 -5.30
N ASN A 68 9.25 -16.13 -5.41
CA ASN A 68 7.97 -16.85 -5.32
C ASN A 68 6.87 -16.29 -6.25
N GLY A 69 7.27 -15.86 -7.46
CA GLY A 69 6.38 -15.37 -8.50
C GLY A 69 6.40 -16.28 -9.73
N TYR A 70 6.02 -15.72 -10.88
CA TYR A 70 5.85 -16.47 -12.13
C TYR A 70 6.56 -15.78 -13.30
N TYR A 71 7.17 -16.58 -14.16
CA TYR A 71 7.64 -16.14 -15.47
C TYR A 71 6.53 -16.32 -16.51
N ILE A 72 6.27 -15.27 -17.29
CA ILE A 72 5.28 -15.26 -18.35
C ILE A 72 5.98 -14.98 -19.68
N ASN A 73 5.71 -15.81 -20.68
CA ASN A 73 6.18 -15.54 -22.04
C ASN A 73 5.38 -14.38 -22.66
N GLY A 74 6.07 -13.31 -23.02
CA GLY A 74 5.49 -12.06 -23.51
C GLY A 74 5.19 -12.01 -25.01
N GLN A 75 5.28 -13.13 -25.74
CA GLN A 75 5.13 -13.15 -27.20
C GLN A 75 3.72 -12.79 -27.67
N VAL A 76 2.70 -13.14 -26.88
CA VAL A 76 1.29 -12.87 -27.17
C VAL A 76 0.70 -12.03 -26.04
N THR A 77 0.36 -10.78 -26.34
CA THR A 77 -0.07 -9.81 -25.32
C THR A 77 -1.40 -10.19 -24.65
N SER A 78 -2.34 -10.81 -25.36
CA SER A 78 -3.60 -11.28 -24.77
C SER A 78 -3.34 -12.31 -23.66
N ASP A 79 -2.50 -13.30 -23.96
CA ASP A 79 -2.21 -14.42 -23.07
C ASP A 79 -1.49 -13.94 -21.80
N VAL A 80 -0.61 -12.94 -21.95
CA VAL A 80 0.05 -12.28 -20.81
C VAL A 80 -0.97 -11.62 -19.90
N VAL A 81 -1.90 -10.84 -20.48
CA VAL A 81 -2.92 -10.13 -19.72
C VAL A 81 -3.83 -11.10 -18.98
N ASP A 82 -4.23 -12.19 -19.63
CA ASP A 82 -5.12 -13.19 -19.02
C ASP A 82 -4.41 -13.99 -17.91
N GLN A 83 -3.15 -14.38 -18.10
CA GLN A 83 -2.34 -15.00 -17.04
C GLN A 83 -2.14 -14.06 -15.84
N ILE A 84 -1.85 -12.79 -16.07
CA ILE A 84 -1.72 -11.80 -14.97
C ILE A 84 -3.03 -11.68 -14.21
N LYS A 85 -4.17 -11.58 -14.91
CA LYS A 85 -5.49 -11.53 -14.25
C LYS A 85 -5.75 -12.78 -13.42
N GLU A 86 -5.45 -13.97 -13.95
CA GLU A 86 -5.61 -15.23 -13.23
C GLU A 86 -4.75 -15.26 -11.97
N ILE A 87 -3.47 -14.88 -12.07
CA ILE A 87 -2.57 -14.82 -10.92
C ILE A 87 -3.08 -13.82 -9.87
N LEU A 88 -3.55 -12.64 -10.29
CA LEU A 88 -4.10 -11.63 -9.38
C LEU A 88 -5.43 -12.05 -8.74
N ASN A 89 -6.26 -12.82 -9.45
CA ASN A 89 -7.54 -13.33 -8.92
C ASN A 89 -7.33 -14.48 -7.93
N ASN A 90 -6.36 -15.35 -8.19
CA ASN A 90 -5.97 -16.46 -7.31
C ASN A 90 -5.06 -16.00 -6.17
N MET A 91 -4.50 -14.81 -6.27
CA MET A 91 -3.85 -14.16 -5.14
C MET A 91 -4.94 -13.91 -4.11
N GLU A 92 -4.89 -14.64 -2.98
CA GLU A 92 -5.73 -14.32 -1.83
C GLU A 92 -5.63 -12.81 -1.64
N LYS A 93 -6.79 -12.14 -1.70
CA LYS A 93 -6.91 -10.81 -1.16
C LYS A 93 -6.60 -11.01 0.31
N THR A 94 -5.33 -10.90 0.69
CA THR A 94 -4.99 -10.45 2.02
C THR A 94 -5.85 -9.21 2.14
N GLU A 95 -6.91 -9.30 2.97
CA GLU A 95 -7.48 -8.10 3.52
C GLU A 95 -6.24 -7.35 3.96
N PHE A 96 -5.95 -6.24 3.29
CA PHE A 96 -5.15 -5.24 3.93
C PHE A 96 -5.91 -5.11 5.25
N GLU A 97 -5.33 -5.64 6.33
CA GLU A 97 -5.40 -4.95 7.60
C GLU A 97 -4.84 -3.58 7.25
N ALA A 98 -5.70 -2.75 6.66
CA ALA A 98 -5.92 -1.45 7.17
C ALA A 98 -5.89 -1.68 8.69
N LYS A 99 -4.70 -1.50 9.26
CA LYS A 99 -4.49 -0.35 10.11
C LYS A 99 -5.19 0.84 9.43
N GLU A 100 -6.51 0.79 9.43
CA GLU A 100 -7.35 1.91 9.72
C GLU A 100 -6.68 2.37 11.01
N PHE A 101 -5.79 3.34 10.87
CA PHE A 101 -5.51 4.23 11.97
C PHE A 101 -6.90 4.76 12.29
N ALA A 102 -7.59 4.06 13.19
CA ALA A 102 -8.86 4.47 13.70
C ALA A 102 -8.52 5.80 14.34
N ASP A 103 -8.78 6.88 13.60
CA ASP A 103 -8.58 8.24 14.07
C ASP A 103 -9.70 8.45 15.08
N PHE A 104 -9.47 7.89 16.28
CA PHE A 104 -10.42 7.92 17.37
C PHE A 104 -10.58 9.39 17.72
N LYS A 105 -11.71 9.96 17.31
CA LYS A 105 -12.04 11.32 17.71
C LYS A 105 -12.11 11.36 19.23
N SER A 106 -11.29 12.24 19.80
CA SER A 106 -11.34 12.55 21.23
C SER A 106 -12.75 13.00 21.61
N GLN A 107 -13.39 12.29 22.56
CA GLN A 107 -14.75 12.55 23.08
C GLN A 107 -14.75 13.23 24.47
N PHE A 108 -13.60 13.67 24.97
CA PHE A 108 -13.46 14.24 26.32
C PHE A 108 -14.26 15.54 26.53
N GLN A 109 -14.70 16.19 25.45
CA GLN A 109 -15.45 17.45 25.47
C GLN A 109 -16.79 17.30 26.18
N TRP A 110 -17.44 16.14 26.05
CA TRP A 110 -18.69 15.85 26.77
C TRP A 110 -18.46 15.76 28.28
N PHE A 111 -17.37 15.09 28.70
CA PHE A 111 -16.99 14.99 30.10
C PHE A 111 -16.56 16.34 30.68
N LEU A 112 -15.80 17.13 29.91
CA LEU A 112 -15.41 18.49 30.27
C LEU A 112 -16.64 19.40 30.40
N GLY A 113 -17.58 19.31 29.45
CA GLY A 113 -18.84 20.05 29.49
C GLY A 113 -19.68 19.72 30.71
N LEU A 114 -19.78 18.43 31.08
CA LEU A 114 -20.46 17.99 32.30
C LEU A 114 -19.77 18.55 33.56
N ALA A 115 -18.45 18.52 33.62
CA ALA A 115 -17.69 19.07 34.75
C ALA A 115 -17.91 20.58 34.92
N VAL A 116 -17.90 21.34 33.82
CA VAL A 116 -18.19 22.78 33.82
C VAL A 116 -19.64 23.04 34.24
N LEU A 117 -20.59 22.25 33.76
CA LEU A 117 -22.01 22.35 34.15
C LEU A 117 -22.20 22.10 35.65
N LEU A 118 -21.57 21.06 36.21
CA LEU A 118 -21.62 20.78 37.64
C LEU A 118 -21.00 21.92 38.47
N LEU A 119 -19.92 22.53 37.99
CA LEU A 119 -19.30 23.68 38.63
C LEU A 119 -20.25 24.89 38.66
N PHE A 120 -20.96 25.16 37.56
CA PHE A 120 -22.00 26.20 37.57
C PHE A 120 -23.14 25.88 38.54
N ILE A 121 -23.62 24.63 38.55
CA ILE A 121 -24.66 24.21 39.50
C ILE A 121 -24.19 24.43 40.94
N ASP A 122 -22.95 24.07 41.26
CA ASP A 122 -22.37 24.27 42.59
C ASP A 122 -22.36 25.77 42.97
N ILE A 123 -21.85 26.64 42.11
CA ILE A 123 -21.84 28.10 42.36
C ILE A 123 -23.25 28.65 42.60
N PHE A 124 -24.22 28.31 41.74
CA PHE A 124 -25.59 28.80 41.87
C PHE A 124 -26.36 28.19 43.06
N LEU A 125 -26.04 26.96 43.45
CA LEU A 125 -26.62 26.31 44.64
C LEU A 125 -25.99 26.81 45.94
N LEU A 126 -24.68 27.15 45.95
CA LEU A 126 -23.98 27.59 47.15
C LEU A 126 -24.40 29.01 47.58
N GLU A 127 -24.73 29.89 46.64
CA GLU A 127 -25.27 31.23 46.93
C GLU A 127 -26.70 31.18 47.48
N ARG A 128 -27.48 30.16 47.10
CA ARG A 128 -28.77 29.85 47.75
C ARG A 128 -28.56 28.82 48.85
N LYS A 129 -27.99 29.29 49.98
CA LYS A 129 -28.19 28.63 51.29
C LYS A 129 -29.63 28.14 51.35
N THR A 130 -29.76 26.83 51.46
CA THR A 130 -30.91 26.10 50.93
C THR A 130 -32.17 26.38 51.76
N GLU A 131 -32.90 27.45 51.41
CA GLU A 131 -34.17 27.82 52.06
C GLU A 131 -35.22 26.70 51.95
N TRP A 132 -35.12 25.86 50.91
CA TRP A 132 -35.91 24.64 50.78
C TRP A 132 -35.50 23.54 51.78
N LEU A 133 -34.21 23.33 52.09
CA LEU A 133 -33.79 22.37 53.13
C LEU A 133 -34.20 22.85 54.52
N LYS A 134 -34.19 24.16 54.80
CA LYS A 134 -34.79 24.72 56.03
C LYS A 134 -36.30 24.47 56.10
N LYS A 135 -37.01 24.57 54.97
CA LYS A 135 -38.46 24.29 54.89
C LYS A 135 -38.81 22.82 55.09
N LEU A 136 -37.86 21.90 54.92
CA LEU A 136 -38.05 20.46 55.10
C LEU A 136 -37.96 19.99 56.56
N ASN A 137 -37.74 20.89 57.54
CA ASN A 137 -37.70 20.61 58.99
C ASN A 137 -36.99 19.27 59.35
N LEU A 138 -35.88 18.98 58.66
CA LEU A 138 -35.20 17.67 58.70
C LEU A 138 -34.64 17.31 60.08
N PHE A 139 -34.55 18.29 61.00
CA PHE A 139 -34.02 18.13 62.35
C PHE A 139 -35.01 18.53 63.45
N ASN A 140 -36.27 18.81 63.11
CA ASN A 140 -37.35 19.11 64.06
C ASN A 140 -36.95 20.07 65.21
N GLU A 141 -36.38 21.23 64.89
CA GLU A 141 -35.83 22.17 65.88
C GLU A 141 -36.86 23.14 66.50
N ASN A 142 -38.16 22.94 66.26
CA ASN A 142 -39.22 23.70 66.92
C ASN A 142 -40.14 22.78 67.74
N LEU A 143 -39.61 22.25 68.85
CA LEU A 143 -40.28 21.97 70.13
C LEU A 143 -39.28 21.37 71.14
#